data_AF-C0GE52-F1
#
_entry.id   AF-C0GE52-F1
#
_cell.length_a   1.000
_cell.length_b   1.000
_cell.length_c   1.000
_cell.angle_alpha   90.00
_cell.angle_beta   90.00
_cell.angle_gamma   90.00
#
_symmetry.space_group_name_H-M   'P 1'
#
loop_
_entity.id
_entity.type
_entity.pdbx_description
1 polymer ?
#
loop_
_entity_poly.entity_id
_entity_poly.type
_entity_poly.pdbx_seq_one_letter_code
_entity_poly.pdbx_strand_id
1 'polypeptide(L)'
;MEEVVHELQYAHRVVVDQDNGVVTYWKDVDGELKRYRLYLQGRQLLVDLPGGPAVPLAGCVERLWVQPGGTLRQGEVLMLVVRTSWEGYGVVLRSAVEPRNLEVGL
;
A
#
# COMPACT_ATOMS: atom_id res chain seq x y z
N MET A 1 -3.86 5.96 -8.33
CA MET A 1 -3.60 4.51 -8.20
C MET A 1 -2.23 4.16 -8.72
N GLU A 2 -1.85 4.72 -9.87
CA GLU A 2 -0.53 4.51 -10.48
C GLU A 2 0.64 4.81 -9.53
N GLU A 3 0.60 5.93 -8.80
CA GLU A 3 1.62 6.26 -7.78
C GLU A 3 1.74 5.19 -6.68
N VAL A 4 0.63 4.70 -6.14
CA VAL A 4 0.62 3.63 -5.11
C VAL A 4 1.23 2.33 -5.66
N VAL A 5 0.89 1.98 -6.89
CA VAL A 5 1.42 0.78 -7.56
C VAL A 5 2.92 0.92 -7.77
N HIS A 6 3.36 2.08 -8.27
CA HIS A 6 4.77 2.37 -8.51
C HIS A 6 5.58 2.32 -7.21
N GLU A 7 5.07 2.91 -6.13
CA GLU A 7 5.70 2.87 -4.81
C GLU A 7 5.89 1.43 -4.29
N LEU A 8 4.88 0.59 -4.44
CA LEU A 8 4.90 -0.80 -3.96
C LEU A 8 5.73 -1.74 -4.84
N GLN A 9 5.85 -1.46 -6.13
CA GLN A 9 6.63 -2.28 -7.07
C GLN A 9 8.10 -2.40 -6.63
N TYR A 10 8.66 -1.33 -6.08
CA TYR A 10 10.06 -1.29 -5.63
C TYR A 10 10.23 -1.67 -4.15
N ALA A 11 9.18 -2.09 -3.45
CA ALA A 11 9.29 -2.48 -2.06
C ALA A 11 10.12 -3.77 -1.89
N HIS A 12 11.08 -3.72 -0.97
CA HIS A 12 11.95 -4.85 -0.60
C HIS A 12 11.27 -5.80 0.40
N ARG A 13 10.29 -5.29 1.15
CA ARG A 13 9.45 -6.10 2.04
C ARG A 13 8.05 -5.54 2.05
N VAL A 14 7.05 -6.41 2.06
CA VAL A 14 5.64 -6.02 2.19
C VAL A 14 4.94 -6.89 3.23
N VAL A 15 4.24 -6.24 4.16
CA VAL A 15 3.41 -6.87 5.19
C VAL A 15 2.02 -6.26 5.14
N VAL A 16 1.02 -7.12 5.02
CA VAL A 16 -0.39 -6.75 4.85
C VAL A 16 -1.17 -7.14 6.10
N ASP A 17 -1.80 -6.16 6.72
CA ASP A 17 -2.86 -6.38 7.70
C ASP A 17 -4.18 -6.20 6.95
N GLN A 18 -4.75 -7.34 6.54
CA GLN A 18 -5.92 -7.39 5.68
C GLN A 18 -7.18 -6.95 6.42
N ASP A 19 -7.29 -7.24 7.72
CA ASP A 19 -8.45 -6.90 8.55
C ASP A 19 -8.61 -5.39 8.69
N ASN A 20 -7.49 -4.67 8.78
CA ASN A 20 -7.48 -3.21 8.87
C ASN A 20 -7.24 -2.50 7.52
N GLY A 21 -7.02 -3.25 6.43
CA GLY A 21 -6.73 -2.68 5.12
C GLY A 21 -5.43 -1.87 5.09
N VAL A 22 -4.40 -2.34 5.78
CA VAL A 22 -3.12 -1.66 5.96
C VAL A 22 -2.03 -2.41 5.20
N VAL A 23 -1.20 -1.67 4.45
CA VAL A 23 0.02 -2.21 3.83
C VAL A 23 1.22 -1.50 4.43
N THR A 24 2.06 -2.24 5.16
CA THR A 24 3.37 -1.75 5.59
C THR A 24 4.42 -2.26 4.64
N TYR A 25 5.28 -1.37 4.14
CA TYR A 25 6.32 -1.76 3.20
C TYR A 25 7.63 -1.04 3.49
N TRP A 26 8.72 -1.62 3.00
CA TRP A 26 10.07 -1.07 3.18
C TRP A 26 10.73 -0.88 1.82
N LYS A 27 11.41 0.25 1.66
CA LYS A 27 12.22 0.58 0.48
C LYS A 27 13.63 0.90 0.92
N ASP A 28 14.60 0.53 0.11
CA ASP A 28 15.96 1.04 0.23
C ASP A 28 15.96 2.51 -0.23
N VAL A 29 16.39 3.40 0.65
CA VAL A 29 16.63 4.81 0.37
C VAL A 29 18.02 5.12 0.89
N ASP A 30 18.94 5.43 -0.02
CA ASP A 30 20.34 5.73 0.26
C ASP A 30 21.06 4.65 1.10
N GLY A 31 20.75 3.37 0.87
CA GLY A 31 21.35 2.24 1.56
C GLY A 31 20.70 1.90 2.90
N GLU A 32 19.63 2.61 3.28
CA GLU A 32 18.86 2.33 4.48
C GLU A 32 17.45 1.86 4.15
N LEU A 33 17.00 0.78 4.81
CA LEU A 33 15.61 0.35 4.72
C LEU A 33 14.69 1.28 5.50
N LYS A 34 13.92 2.08 4.77
CA LYS A 34 12.93 2.99 5.35
C LYS A 34 11.54 2.35 5.32
N ARG A 35 10.81 2.51 6.42
CA ARG A 35 9.46 1.96 6.61
C ARG A 35 8.38 2.97 6.23
N TYR A 36 7.44 2.53 5.41
CA TYR A 36 6.26 3.25 4.96
C TYR A 36 4.99 2.48 5.33
N ARG A 37 3.84 3.17 5.37
CA ARG A 37 2.54 2.54 5.63
C ARG A 37 1.44 3.17 4.79
N LEU A 38 0.73 2.39 3.99
CA LEU A 38 -0.48 2.80 3.28
C LEU A 38 -1.71 2.36 4.09
N TYR A 39 -2.65 3.28 4.33
CA TYR A 39 -3.86 2.98 5.09
C TYR A 39 -4.97 3.99 4.82
N LEU A 40 -6.20 3.64 5.21
CA LEU A 40 -7.35 4.53 5.13
C LEU A 40 -7.56 5.23 6.48
N GLN A 41 -7.70 6.56 6.47
CA GLN A 41 -8.15 7.34 7.61
C GLN A 41 -9.39 8.15 7.23
N GLY A 42 -10.53 7.83 7.84
CA GLY A 42 -11.82 8.39 7.41
C GLY A 42 -12.07 8.06 5.93
N ARG A 43 -12.17 9.08 5.07
CA ARG A 43 -12.33 8.94 3.62
C ARG A 43 -11.06 9.23 2.82
N GLN A 44 -9.91 9.31 3.48
CA GLN A 44 -8.63 9.65 2.86
C GLN A 44 -7.69 8.44 2.88
N LEU A 45 -7.17 8.09 1.70
CA LEU A 45 -6.05 7.16 1.59
C LEU A 45 -4.77 7.93 1.86
N LEU A 46 -4.03 7.49 2.87
CA LEU A 46 -2.81 8.13 3.34
C LEU A 46 -1.61 7.20 3.19
N VAL A 47 -0.43 7.81 3.06
CA VAL A 47 0.85 7.12 3.25
C VAL A 47 1.64 7.78 4.39
N ASP A 48 1.96 7.00 5.41
CA ASP A 48 2.94 7.40 6.44
C ASP A 48 4.34 7.37 5.84
N LEU A 49 5.02 8.51 5.93
CA LEU A 49 6.42 8.65 5.54
C LEU A 49 7.36 8.32 6.71
N PRO A 50 8.56 7.79 6.45
CA PRO A 50 9.55 7.50 7.48
C PRO A 50 9.92 8.76 8.27
N GLY A 51 9.62 8.77 9.58
CA GLY A 51 9.97 9.88 10.47
C GLY A 51 9.25 11.21 10.16
N GLY A 52 8.24 11.20 9.29
CA GLY A 52 7.50 12.38 8.85
C GLY A 52 5.99 12.23 9.04
N PRO A 53 5.22 13.27 8.69
CA PRO A 53 3.76 13.20 8.72
C PRO A 53 3.22 12.29 7.62
N ALA A 54 2.01 11.78 7.83
CA ALA A 54 1.24 11.12 6.79
C ALA A 54 0.85 12.11 5.69
N VAL A 55 0.96 11.70 4.43
CA VAL A 55 0.55 12.50 3.28
C VAL A 55 -0.65 11.88 2.56
N PRO A 56 -1.64 12.69 2.12
CA PRO A 56 -2.80 12.18 1.42
C PRO A 56 -2.49 11.82 -0.03
N LEU A 57 -2.87 10.61 -0.44
CA LEU A 57 -2.75 10.13 -1.82
C LEU A 57 -4.06 10.20 -2.59
N ALA A 58 -5.20 10.02 -1.89
CA ALA A 58 -6.52 10.14 -2.51
C ALA A 58 -7.59 10.50 -1.46
N GLY A 59 -8.61 11.22 -1.91
CA GLY A 59 -9.83 11.48 -1.13
C GLY A 59 -11.00 10.62 -1.62
N CYS A 60 -12.13 10.75 -0.93
CA CYS A 60 -13.39 10.08 -1.30
C CYS A 60 -13.29 8.55 -1.36
N VAL A 61 -12.35 7.97 -0.61
CA VAL A 61 -12.17 6.52 -0.53
C VAL A 61 -13.08 5.96 0.56
N GLU A 62 -13.96 5.04 0.19
CA GLU A 62 -14.86 4.38 1.15
C GLU A 62 -14.22 3.13 1.73
N ARG A 63 -13.42 2.43 0.92
CA ARG A 63 -12.83 1.15 1.30
C ARG A 63 -11.53 0.92 0.56
N LEU A 64 -10.55 0.45 1.30
CA LEU A 64 -9.33 -0.17 0.80
C LEU A 64 -9.38 -1.65 1.18
N TRP A 65 -9.16 -2.53 0.22
CA TRP A 65 -9.01 -3.96 0.45
C TRP A 65 -7.74 -4.46 -0.21
N VAL A 66 -7.03 -5.33 0.50
CA VAL A 66 -5.69 -5.79 0.12
C VAL A 66 -5.55 -7.28 0.40
N GLN A 67 -4.86 -8.00 -0.47
CA GLN A 67 -4.57 -9.43 -0.31
C GLN A 67 -3.31 -9.84 -1.10
N PRO A 68 -2.57 -10.89 -0.71
CA PRO A 68 -2.79 -11.73 0.47
C PRO A 68 -2.45 -11.00 1.77
N GLY A 69 -3.03 -11.45 2.89
CA GLY A 69 -2.67 -11.00 4.23
C GLY A 69 -1.34 -11.61 4.70
N GLY A 70 -0.68 -10.95 5.65
CA GLY A 70 0.59 -11.39 6.21
C GLY A 70 1.82 -10.82 5.49
N THR A 71 2.99 -11.42 5.73
CA THR A 71 4.22 -11.04 5.02
C THR A 71 4.23 -11.71 3.67
N LEU A 72 4.28 -10.92 2.59
CA LEU A 72 4.39 -11.47 1.24
C LEU A 72 5.72 -12.20 1.09
N ARG A 73 5.76 -13.19 0.21
CA ARG A 73 6.95 -13.90 -0.27
C ARG A 73 7.39 -13.37 -1.63
N GLN A 74 8.63 -13.66 -2.02
CA GLN A 74 9.12 -13.27 -3.34
C GLN A 74 8.24 -13.90 -4.44
N GLY A 75 7.88 -13.11 -5.46
CA GLY A 75 6.99 -13.53 -6.54
C GLY A 75 5.50 -13.56 -6.19
N GLU A 76 5.10 -13.26 -4.94
CA GLU A 76 3.68 -13.08 -4.61
C GLU A 76 3.16 -11.72 -5.10
N VAL A 77 1.95 -11.74 -5.66
CA VAL A 77 1.28 -10.56 -6.19
C VAL A 77 0.34 -9.98 -5.13
N LEU A 78 0.56 -8.73 -4.77
CA LEU A 78 -0.35 -7.93 -3.97
C LEU A 78 -1.49 -7.40 -4.85
N MET A 79 -2.72 -7.76 -4.50
CA MET A 79 -3.91 -7.15 -5.05
C MET A 79 -4.36 -6.00 -4.16
N LEU A 80 -4.56 -4.82 -4.75
CA LEU A 80 -5.18 -3.68 -4.12
C LEU A 80 -6.51 -3.36 -4.80
N VAL A 81 -7.56 -3.22 -4.00
CA VAL A 81 -8.88 -2.81 -4.46
C VAL A 81 -9.32 -1.59 -3.68
N VAL A 82 -9.60 -0.51 -4.38
CA VAL A 82 -10.05 0.74 -3.79
C VAL A 82 -11.42 1.08 -4.33
N ARG A 83 -12.37 1.26 -3.42
CA ARG A 83 -13.70 1.76 -3.74
C ARG A 83 -13.75 3.24 -3.37
N THR A 84 -14.03 4.08 -4.34
CA THR A 84 -14.27 5.51 -4.14
C THR A 84 -15.72 5.83 -4.42
N SER A 85 -16.25 6.85 -3.76
CA SER A 85 -17.57 7.40 -4.08
C SER A 85 -17.61 8.91 -3.90
N TRP A 86 -18.37 9.57 -4.75
CA TRP A 86 -18.64 10.99 -4.65
C TRP A 86 -20.03 11.28 -5.23
N GLU A 87 -20.87 11.99 -4.47
CA GLU A 87 -22.22 12.40 -4.87
C GLU A 87 -23.10 11.27 -5.45
N GLY A 88 -22.99 10.06 -4.89
CA GLY A 88 -23.78 8.90 -5.32
C GLY A 88 -23.18 8.11 -6.48
N TYR A 89 -22.13 8.61 -7.13
CA TYR A 89 -21.34 7.85 -8.11
C TYR A 89 -20.22 7.09 -7.42
N GLY A 90 -20.05 5.81 -7.78
CA GLY A 90 -19.02 4.95 -7.21
C GLY A 90 -18.11 4.36 -8.28
N VAL A 91 -16.81 4.31 -7.99
CA VAL A 91 -15.82 3.66 -8.86
C VAL A 91 -15.06 2.63 -8.03
N VAL A 92 -14.78 1.47 -8.64
CA VAL A 92 -13.91 0.45 -8.05
C VAL A 92 -12.67 0.33 -8.92
N LEU A 93 -11.52 0.69 -8.34
CA LEU A 93 -10.21 0.53 -8.94
C LEU A 93 -9.57 -0.75 -8.41
N ARG A 94 -8.97 -1.52 -9.31
CA ARG A 94 -8.26 -2.76 -8.97
C ARG A 94 -6.88 -2.70 -9.60
N SER A 95 -5.87 -3.05 -8.82
CA SER A 95 -4.49 -3.14 -9.29
C SER A 95 -3.83 -4.37 -8.70
N ALA A 96 -2.91 -4.93 -9.46
CA ALA A 96 -2.06 -6.04 -9.09
C ALA A 96 -0.62 -5.54 -9.14
N VAL A 97 0.15 -5.83 -8.09
CA VAL A 97 1.56 -5.40 -7.97
C VAL A 97 2.37 -6.60 -7.53
N GLU A 98 3.44 -6.90 -8.25
CA GLU A 98 4.46 -7.84 -7.81
C GLU A 98 5.61 -7.03 -7.19
N PRO A 99 5.70 -6.94 -5.85
CA PRO A 99 6.79 -6.22 -5.21
C PRO A 99 8.09 -6.99 -5.40
N ARG A 100 9.23 -6.30 -5.49
CA ARG A 100 10.56 -6.97 -5.54
C ARG A 100 10.71 -8.00 -4.43
N ASN A 101 10.27 -7.63 -3.23
CA ASN A 101 10.21 -8.46 -2.05
C ASN A 101 11.44 -9.36 -1.90
N LEU A 102 12.61 -8.71 -1.91
CA LEU A 102 13.89 -9.39 -1.78
C LEU A 102 13.91 -10.01 -0.39
N GLU A 103 14.31 -11.27 -0.27
CA GLU A 103 14.68 -11.84 1.02
C GLU A 103 15.87 -11.04 1.54
N VAL A 104 15.58 -9.94 2.24
CA VAL A 104 16.61 -9.21 2.98
C VAL A 104 16.94 -10.12 4.14
N GLY A 105 17.95 -10.97 3.95
CA GLY A 105 18.58 -11.71 5.03
C GLY A 105 18.90 -10.71 6.14
N LEU A 106 18.32 -10.94 7.32
CA LEU A 106 18.74 -10.29 8.56
C LEU A 106 20.17 -10.71 8.89
#